data_AF-A0A842ND47-F1
#
_entry.id   AF-A0A842ND47-F1
#
_cell.length_a   1.000
_cell.length_b   1.000
_cell.length_c   1.000
_cell.angle_alpha   90.00
_cell.angle_beta   90.00
_cell.angle_gamma   90.00
#
_symmetry.space_group_name_H-M   'P 1'
#
loop_
_entity.id
_entity.type
_entity.pdbx_description
1 polymer ?
#
loop_
_entity_poly.entity_id
_entity_poly.type
_entity_poly.pdbx_seq_one_letter_code
_entity_poly.pdbx_strand_id
1 'polypeptide(L)'
;MKELMSEIRGKNALVLGENLEILRNVPTSKLDSLRIEEPVWILMATATSKFLFEGANKLGAKYIAAETFGRIDDPSIELISL
;
A
#
# COMPACT_ATOMS: atom_id res chain seq x y z
N MET A 1 1.69 8.96 -12.55
CA MET A 1 1.75 9.13 -11.08
C MET A 1 0.63 10.01 -10.55
N LYS A 2 0.44 11.25 -11.04
CA LYS A 2 -0.72 12.10 -10.67
C LYS A 2 -2.08 11.40 -10.83
N GLU A 3 -2.22 10.59 -11.88
CA GLU A 3 -3.43 9.83 -12.15
C GLU A 3 -3.69 8.74 -11.09
N LEU A 4 -2.68 7.92 -10.76
CA LEU A 4 -2.75 6.94 -9.65
C LEU A 4 -3.02 7.59 -8.30
N MET A 5 -2.40 8.73 -8.01
CA MET A 5 -2.67 9.49 -6.77
C MET A 5 -4.11 10.00 -6.72
N SER A 6 -4.70 10.36 -7.86
CA SER A 6 -6.11 10.79 -7.91
C SER A 6 -7.10 9.64 -7.62
N GLU A 7 -6.67 8.39 -7.78
CA GLU A 7 -7.44 7.19 -7.41
C GLU A 7 -7.33 6.85 -5.92
N ILE A 8 -6.27 7.30 -5.24
CA ILE A 8 -6.13 7.22 -3.78
C ILE A 8 -6.96 8.34 -3.17
N ARG A 9 -8.27 8.14 -3.10
CA ARG A 9 -9.18 9.05 -2.39
C ARG A 9 -9.35 8.61 -0.94
N GLY A 10 -9.19 9.56 -0.02
CA GLY A 10 -9.46 9.34 1.40
C GLY A 10 -8.46 8.37 2.06
N LYS A 11 -8.98 7.34 2.75
CA LYS A 11 -8.20 6.34 3.50
C LYS A 11 -8.03 5.02 2.73
N ASN A 12 -8.01 5.08 1.41
CA ASN A 12 -7.81 3.91 0.56
C ASN A 12 -6.32 3.66 0.31
N ALA A 13 -6.03 2.41 -0.05
CA ALA A 13 -4.76 1.99 -0.60
C ALA A 13 -4.98 1.35 -1.96
N LEU A 14 -4.10 1.67 -2.91
CA LEU A 14 -3.97 0.92 -4.15
C LEU A 14 -3.00 -0.22 -3.92
N VAL A 15 -3.40 -1.41 -4.33
CA VAL A 15 -2.57 -2.59 -4.35
C VAL A 15 -2.13 -2.81 -5.78
N LEU A 16 -0.82 -2.75 -6.01
CA LEU A 16 -0.22 -2.85 -7.33
C LEU A 16 0.56 -4.16 -7.47
N GLY A 17 0.47 -4.76 -8.66
CA GLY A 17 1.29 -5.91 -9.06
C GLY A 17 2.69 -5.50 -9.49
N GLU A 18 3.50 -6.49 -9.89
CA GLU A 18 4.90 -6.28 -10.29
C GLU A 18 5.04 -5.35 -11.51
N ASN A 19 4.05 -5.33 -12.40
CA ASN A 19 4.06 -4.47 -13.59
C ASN A 19 3.38 -3.11 -13.33
N LEU A 20 3.16 -2.75 -12.06
CA LEU A 20 2.49 -1.53 -11.62
C LEU A 20 1.03 -1.40 -12.07
N GLU A 21 0.41 -2.53 -12.43
CA GLU A 21 -1.02 -2.63 -12.69
C GLU A 21 -1.81 -2.57 -11.37
N ILE A 22 -3.00 -1.97 -11.40
CA ILE A 22 -3.86 -1.89 -10.23
C ILE A 22 -4.57 -3.22 -10.05
N LEU A 23 -4.17 -3.98 -9.02
CA LEU A 23 -4.86 -5.20 -8.63
C LEU A 23 -6.14 -4.85 -7.88
N ARG A 24 -6.07 -3.94 -6.91
CA ARG A 24 -7.22 -3.55 -6.07
C ARG A 24 -7.12 -2.10 -5.59
N ASN A 25 -8.26 -1.45 -5.40
CA ASN A 25 -8.40 -0.19 -4.66
C ASN A 25 -9.30 -0.47 -3.45
N VAL A 26 -8.74 -0.46 -2.24
CA VAL A 26 -9.46 -0.87 -1.03
C VAL A 26 -9.26 0.13 0.11
N PRO A 27 -10.25 0.27 1.00
CA PRO A 27 -10.02 0.96 2.27
C PRO A 27 -8.88 0.27 3.04
N THR A 28 -7.99 1.08 3.62
CA THR A 28 -6.86 0.59 4.43
C THR A 28 -7.30 -0.31 5.59
N SER A 29 -8.49 -0.06 6.15
CA SER A 29 -9.11 -0.90 7.19
C SER A 29 -9.47 -2.31 6.74
N LYS A 30 -9.53 -2.58 5.43
CA LYS A 30 -9.85 -3.90 4.86
C LYS A 30 -8.63 -4.69 4.41
N LEU A 31 -7.43 -4.10 4.45
CA LEU A 31 -6.19 -4.75 3.99
C LEU A 31 -5.90 -6.07 4.71
N ASP A 32 -6.14 -6.14 6.02
CA ASP A 32 -5.92 -7.36 6.78
C ASP A 32 -6.84 -8.53 6.34
N SER A 33 -8.04 -8.23 5.83
CA SER A 33 -8.96 -9.24 5.31
C SER A 33 -8.78 -9.55 3.83
N LEU A 34 -7.92 -8.79 3.14
CA LEU A 34 -7.77 -8.88 1.71
C LEU A 34 -7.00 -10.16 1.33
N ARG A 35 -7.55 -10.89 0.36
CA ARG A 35 -6.85 -12.00 -0.30
C ARG A 35 -6.66 -11.62 -1.76
N ILE A 36 -5.42 -11.71 -2.21
CA ILE A 36 -5.02 -11.50 -3.60
C ILE A 36 -4.23 -12.75 -3.99
N GLU A 37 -4.55 -13.32 -5.14
CA GLU A 37 -3.89 -14.53 -5.64
C GLU A 37 -2.58 -14.18 -6.36
N GLU A 38 -2.54 -12.97 -6.93
CA GLU A 38 -1.40 -12.38 -7.60
C GLU A 38 -0.36 -11.79 -6.60
N PRO A 39 0.94 -11.80 -6.94
CA PRO A 39 1.96 -11.16 -6.11
C PRO A 39 1.70 -9.67 -5.94
N VAL A 40 1.66 -9.20 -4.69
CA VAL A 40 1.58 -7.77 -4.38
C VAL A 40 2.98 -7.18 -4.37
N TRP A 41 3.21 -6.17 -5.20
CA TRP A 41 4.50 -5.49 -5.29
C TRP A 41 4.53 -4.21 -4.46
N ILE A 42 3.55 -3.33 -4.68
CA ILE A 42 3.49 -2.01 -4.05
C ILE A 42 2.12 -1.79 -3.41
N LEU A 43 2.14 -1.27 -2.20
CA LEU A 43 0.96 -0.72 -1.56
C LEU A 43 1.06 0.80 -1.52
N MET A 44 0.19 1.48 -2.26
CA MET A 44 0.23 2.94 -2.41
C MET A 44 -0.88 3.60 -1.57
N ALA A 45 -0.54 4.59 -0.75
CA ALA A 45 -1.50 5.29 0.10
C ALA A 45 -1.08 6.76 0.31
N THR A 46 -2.00 7.62 0.74
CA THR A 46 -1.69 9.03 1.08
C THR A 46 -0.79 9.13 2.30
N ALA A 47 -1.07 8.34 3.34
CA ALA A 47 -0.29 8.32 4.56
C ALA A 47 -0.07 6.88 5.02
N THR A 48 1.14 6.59 5.50
CA THR A 48 1.40 5.31 6.16
C THR A 48 0.81 5.29 7.57
N SER A 49 0.34 4.12 7.97
CA SER A 49 -0.13 3.84 9.33
C SER A 49 0.31 2.44 9.72
N LYS A 50 0.26 2.13 11.02
CA LYS A 50 0.56 0.78 11.51
C LYS A 50 -0.27 -0.30 10.80
N PHE A 51 -1.57 -0.03 10.61
CA PHE A 51 -2.48 -0.93 9.89
C PHE A 51 -2.09 -1.13 8.41
N LEU A 52 -1.61 -0.08 7.75
CA LEU A 52 -1.10 -0.18 6.38
C LEU A 52 0.12 -1.10 6.33
N PHE A 53 1.03 -0.94 7.29
CA PHE A 53 2.26 -1.70 7.37
C PHE A 53 2.02 -3.18 7.69
N GLU A 54 1.13 -3.48 8.63
CA GLU A 54 0.69 -4.85 8.95
C GLU A 54 0.00 -5.50 7.75
N GLY A 55 -0.91 -4.76 7.08
CA GLY A 55 -1.58 -5.23 5.87
C GLY A 55 -0.61 -5.50 4.72
N ALA A 56 0.36 -4.62 4.50
CA ALA A 56 1.39 -4.79 3.47
C ALA A 56 2.27 -6.01 3.72
N ASN A 57 2.72 -6.23 4.97
CA ASN A 57 3.49 -7.42 5.32
C ASN A 57 2.69 -8.71 5.09
N LYS A 58 1.42 -8.73 5.48
CA LYS A 58 0.54 -9.89 5.30
C LYS A 58 0.31 -10.21 3.82
N LEU A 59 0.18 -9.18 2.99
CA LEU A 59 0.04 -9.32 1.55
C LEU A 59 1.36 -9.67 0.84
N GLY A 60 2.49 -9.70 1.57
CA GLY A 60 3.81 -9.94 0.98
C GLY A 60 4.31 -8.78 0.12
N ALA A 61 3.79 -7.56 0.35
CA ALA A 61 4.20 -6.38 -0.40
C ALA A 61 5.68 -6.07 -0.16
N LYS A 62 6.41 -5.78 -1.24
CA LYS A 62 7.82 -5.42 -1.17
C LYS A 62 8.04 -3.94 -0.86
N TYR A 63 7.10 -3.09 -1.28
CA TYR A 63 7.19 -1.64 -1.10
C TYR A 63 5.88 -1.04 -0.56
N ILE A 64 6.02 0.04 0.20
CA ILE A 64 4.91 0.96 0.50
C ILE A 64 5.27 2.32 -0.07
N ALA A 65 4.42 2.83 -0.95
CA ALA A 65 4.57 4.15 -1.53
C ALA A 65 3.58 5.15 -0.90
N ALA A 66 4.07 6.22 -0.30
CA ALA A 66 3.20 7.20 0.36
C ALA A 66 3.77 8.62 0.38
N GLU A 67 2.88 9.61 0.52
CA GLU A 67 3.28 11.03 0.66
C GLU A 67 3.85 11.30 2.06
N THR A 68 3.31 10.63 3.08
CA THR A 68 3.71 10.85 4.47
C THR A 68 3.97 9.54 5.21
N PHE A 69 5.09 9.54 5.96
CA PHE A 69 5.50 8.41 6.78
C PHE A 69 5.19 8.68 8.26
N GLY A 70 4.36 7.83 8.86
CA GLY A 70 4.20 7.79 10.30
C GLY A 70 5.47 7.25 10.97
N ARG A 71 5.49 7.24 12.30
CA ARG A 71 6.56 6.59 13.05
C ARG A 71 6.46 5.08 12.86
N ILE A 72 7.40 4.51 12.13
CA ILE A 72 7.54 3.07 11.90
C ILE A 72 8.93 2.69 12.42
N ASP A 73 8.96 1.87 13.46
CA ASP A 73 10.22 1.37 14.00
C ASP A 73 10.66 0.15 13.17
N ASP A 74 11.85 0.23 12.58
CA ASP A 74 12.55 -0.80 11.78
C ASP A 74 11.68 -1.53 10.72
N PRO A 75 11.43 -0.91 9.55
CA PRO A 75 10.54 -1.47 8.57
C PRO A 75 11.18 -2.64 7.79
N SER A 76 10.56 -3.82 7.86
CA SER A 76 10.83 -4.98 6.99
C SER A 76 10.47 -4.75 5.51
N ILE A 77 9.77 -3.65 5.22
CA ILE A 77 9.26 -3.27 3.89
C ILE A 77 9.91 -1.95 3.49
N GLU A 78 10.33 -1.83 2.24
CA GLU A 78 10.95 -0.61 1.73
C GLU A 78 9.92 0.51 1.53
N LEU A 79 10.23 1.71 2.01
CA LEU A 79 9.36 2.87 1.96
C LEU A 79 9.76 3.80 0.80
N ILE A 80 8.80 4.15 -0.05
CA ILE A 80 9.01 5.03 -1.21
C ILE A 80 8.21 6.32 -1.01
N SER A 81 8.91 7.44 -0.86
CA SER A 81 8.24 8.76 -0.83
C SER A 81 7.71 9.12 -2.21
N LEU A 82 6.45 9.54 -2.27
CA LEU A 82 5.79 10.04 -3.48
C LEU A 82 5.81 11.57 -3.58
#